data_AF-A0A3A1YEH8-F1
#
_entry.id   AF-A0A3A1YEH8-F1
#
_cell.length_a   1.000
_cell.length_b   1.000
_cell.length_c   1.000
_cell.angle_alpha   90.00
_cell.angle_beta   90.00
_cell.angle_gamma   90.00
#
_symmetry.space_group_name_H-M   'P 1'
#
loop_
_entity.id
_entity.type
_entity.pdbx_description
1 polymer ?
#
loop_
_entity_poly.entity_id
_entity_poly.type
_entity_poly.pdbx_seq_one_letter_code
_entity_poly.pdbx_strand_id
1 'polypeptide(L)'
;MAAGDYIEGLTKMWGEALHSAEWWAYAITTMGQAVISLPMGATVNSTITTKQWKTSMRDLTSKFFQGKKVVNKQTGVKVTINIPDDYVVSVSDNGKGLNFRPKIPIGEHKNAGLIRIMNPTKDYPKGYAVFHNKYGQPMKNPNIDTKQGTRSETHFAFE
;
A
#
# COMPACT_ATOMS: atom_id res chain seq x y z
N MET A 1 -3.18 -16.19 -18.91
CA MET A 1 -4.14 -15.07 -18.87
C MET A 1 -4.10 -14.40 -20.21
N ALA A 2 -5.23 -14.42 -20.93
CA ALA A 2 -5.34 -13.76 -22.23
C ALA A 2 -5.44 -12.24 -22.00
N ALA A 3 -4.99 -11.44 -22.97
CA ALA A 3 -5.02 -9.96 -22.87
C ALA A 3 -6.42 -9.37 -22.61
N GLY A 4 -7.50 -10.14 -22.85
CA GLY A 4 -8.88 -9.76 -22.55
C GLY A 4 -9.19 -9.66 -21.05
N ASP A 5 -8.69 -10.59 -20.24
CA ASP A 5 -8.89 -10.59 -18.77
C ASP A 5 -8.27 -9.33 -18.11
N TYR A 6 -7.22 -8.79 -18.75
CA TYR A 6 -6.47 -7.63 -18.28
C TYR A 6 -7.24 -6.31 -18.46
N ILE A 7 -7.91 -6.14 -19.60
CA ILE A 7 -8.72 -4.94 -19.87
C ILE A 7 -10.00 -4.93 -19.03
N GLU A 8 -10.58 -6.08 -18.76
CA GLU A 8 -11.76 -6.19 -17.90
C GLU A 8 -11.43 -5.88 -16.43
N GLY A 9 -10.29 -6.38 -15.94
CA GLY A 9 -9.73 -6.01 -14.64
C GLY A 9 -9.43 -4.51 -14.53
N LEU A 10 -8.84 -3.93 -15.56
CA LEU A 10 -8.61 -2.48 -15.66
C LEU A 10 -9.90 -1.70 -15.59
N THR A 11 -10.88 -2.03 -16.41
CA THR A 11 -12.17 -1.31 -16.50
C THR A 11 -12.90 -1.34 -15.15
N LYS A 12 -12.87 -2.48 -14.46
CA LYS A 12 -13.41 -2.61 -13.10
C LYS A 12 -12.65 -1.75 -12.08
N MET A 13 -11.32 -1.73 -12.15
CA MET A 13 -10.47 -0.90 -11.29
C MET A 13 -10.67 0.61 -11.51
N TRP A 14 -10.86 1.04 -12.76
CA TRP A 14 -11.19 2.43 -13.10
C TRP A 14 -12.58 2.83 -12.58
N GLY A 15 -13.56 1.91 -12.65
CA GLY A 15 -14.87 2.10 -12.03
C GLY A 15 -14.79 2.28 -10.51
N GLU A 16 -13.96 1.49 -9.82
CA GLU A 16 -13.77 1.59 -8.38
C GLU A 16 -12.93 2.84 -7.98
N ALA A 17 -11.96 3.24 -8.80
CA ALA A 17 -11.10 4.42 -8.57
C ALA A 17 -11.85 5.76 -8.68
N LEU A 18 -12.96 5.82 -9.41
CA LEU A 18 -13.82 7.01 -9.51
C LEU A 18 -14.50 7.39 -8.18
N HIS A 19 -14.50 6.50 -7.18
CA HIS A 19 -15.21 6.72 -5.92
C HIS A 19 -14.38 7.38 -4.81
N SER A 20 -13.05 7.49 -4.93
CA SER A 20 -12.23 8.36 -4.07
C SER A 20 -10.84 8.62 -4.63
N ALA A 21 -10.31 9.84 -4.44
CA ALA A 21 -8.96 10.22 -4.87
C ALA A 21 -7.84 9.33 -4.29
N GLU A 22 -8.12 8.63 -3.19
CA GLU A 22 -7.20 7.73 -2.50
C GLU A 22 -6.98 6.41 -3.24
N TRP A 23 -7.91 6.08 -4.14
CA TRP A 23 -7.90 4.86 -4.94
C TRP A 23 -7.26 4.99 -6.31
N TRP A 24 -7.08 6.22 -6.78
CA TRP A 24 -6.23 6.51 -7.93
C TRP A 24 -4.81 5.98 -7.71
N ALA A 25 -4.25 6.16 -6.52
CA ALA A 25 -2.91 5.67 -6.17
C ALA A 25 -2.80 4.13 -6.21
N TYR A 26 -3.85 3.41 -5.80
CA TYR A 26 -3.94 1.96 -5.89
C TYR A 26 -4.07 1.47 -7.35
N ALA A 27 -4.95 2.10 -8.13
CA ALA A 27 -5.17 1.76 -9.53
C ALA A 27 -3.89 1.94 -10.36
N ILE A 28 -3.25 3.09 -10.17
CA ILE A 28 -1.93 3.42 -10.71
C ILE A 28 -0.92 2.33 -10.30
N THR A 29 -0.67 2.12 -9.00
CA THR A 29 0.36 1.14 -8.55
C THR A 29 0.15 -0.26 -9.11
N THR A 30 -1.10 -0.72 -9.21
CA THR A 30 -1.43 -2.04 -9.77
C THR A 30 -1.12 -2.11 -11.27
N MET A 31 -1.40 -1.06 -12.05
CA MET A 31 -0.97 -0.96 -13.46
C MET A 31 0.56 -1.00 -13.59
N GLY A 32 1.27 -0.28 -12.72
CA GLY A 32 2.73 -0.29 -12.67
C GLY A 32 3.29 -1.69 -12.42
N GLN A 33 2.72 -2.44 -11.46
CA GLN A 33 3.12 -3.81 -11.17
C GLN A 33 2.77 -4.77 -12.33
N ALA A 34 1.60 -4.62 -12.94
CA ALA A 34 1.17 -5.45 -14.04
C ALA A 34 2.09 -5.35 -15.26
N VAL A 35 2.53 -4.14 -15.60
CA VAL A 35 3.50 -3.88 -16.69
C VAL A 35 4.86 -4.53 -16.37
N ILE A 36 5.28 -4.56 -15.11
CA ILE A 36 6.55 -5.20 -14.68
C ILE A 36 6.44 -6.74 -14.67
N SER A 37 5.23 -7.27 -14.50
CA SER A 37 4.97 -8.72 -14.53
C SER A 37 4.76 -9.31 -15.93
N LEU A 38 4.88 -8.50 -16.98
CA LEU A 38 4.81 -8.99 -18.35
C LEU A 38 5.99 -9.94 -18.65
N PRO A 39 5.76 -11.03 -19.40
CA PRO A 39 6.82 -11.96 -19.76
C PRO A 39 7.95 -11.25 -20.52
N MET A 40 9.19 -11.68 -20.28
CA MET A 40 10.37 -11.20 -21.02
C MET A 40 10.16 -11.46 -22.52
N GLY A 41 9.79 -10.43 -23.28
CA GLY A 41 9.39 -10.52 -24.69
C GLY A 41 8.12 -9.75 -25.04
N ALA A 42 7.35 -9.28 -24.05
CA ALA A 42 6.23 -8.37 -24.29
C ALA A 42 6.73 -6.98 -24.71
N THR A 43 6.44 -6.56 -25.93
CA THR A 43 6.77 -5.23 -26.43
C THR A 43 5.88 -4.18 -25.76
N VAL A 44 6.40 -3.51 -24.73
CA VAL A 44 5.74 -2.34 -24.15
C VAL A 44 6.16 -1.12 -24.97
N ASN A 45 5.30 -0.68 -25.88
CA ASN A 45 5.58 0.40 -26.82
C ASN A 45 5.41 1.79 -26.15
N SER A 46 6.18 2.04 -25.08
CA SER A 46 6.20 3.34 -24.38
C SER A 46 7.65 3.74 -24.13
N THR A 47 8.04 4.92 -24.58
CA THR A 47 9.39 5.52 -24.43
C THR A 47 9.82 5.69 -22.96
N ILE A 48 8.91 5.49 -22.00
CA ILE A 48 9.19 5.48 -20.57
C ILE A 48 9.48 4.04 -20.16
N THR A 49 10.71 3.80 -19.72
CA THR A 49 11.19 2.47 -19.31
C THR A 49 10.45 1.96 -18.05
N THR A 50 10.35 0.65 -17.87
CA THR A 50 9.69 0.02 -16.70
C THR A 50 10.24 0.51 -15.35
N LYS A 51 11.54 0.82 -15.28
CA LYS A 51 12.20 1.38 -14.09
C LYS A 51 11.75 2.82 -13.77
N GLN A 52 11.58 3.65 -14.81
CA GLN A 52 11.08 5.02 -14.65
C GLN A 52 9.62 4.99 -14.19
N TRP A 53 8.76 4.17 -14.82
CA TRP A 53 7.38 3.99 -14.37
C TRP A 53 7.32 3.52 -12.91
N LYS A 54 8.03 2.45 -12.53
CA LYS A 54 8.02 1.95 -11.16
C LYS A 54 8.36 3.03 -10.12
N THR A 55 9.33 3.88 -10.42
CA THR A 55 9.77 4.96 -9.54
C THR A 55 8.72 6.06 -9.45
N SER A 56 8.22 6.55 -10.59
CA SER A 56 7.17 7.58 -10.61
C SER A 56 5.90 7.15 -9.87
N MET A 57 5.51 5.88 -10.02
CA MET A 57 4.30 5.34 -9.41
C MET A 57 4.49 5.16 -7.90
N ARG A 58 5.66 4.68 -7.46
CA ARG A 58 6.02 4.63 -6.04
C ARG A 58 5.97 6.02 -5.41
N ASP A 59 6.55 7.01 -6.09
CA ASP A 59 6.63 8.37 -5.57
C ASP A 59 5.24 9.02 -5.50
N LEU A 60 4.39 8.83 -6.51
CA LEU A 60 3.00 9.31 -6.51
C LEU A 60 2.19 8.68 -5.37
N THR A 61 2.26 7.36 -5.23
CA THR A 61 1.50 6.63 -4.19
C THR A 61 1.98 6.99 -2.80
N SER A 62 3.29 7.10 -2.59
CA SER A 62 3.85 7.49 -1.29
C SER A 62 3.44 8.91 -0.94
N LYS A 63 3.58 9.88 -1.88
CA LYS A 63 3.13 11.27 -1.68
C LYS A 63 1.65 11.39 -1.34
N PHE A 64 0.83 10.50 -1.86
CA PHE A 64 -0.61 10.50 -1.59
C PHE A 64 -0.93 10.22 -0.10
N PHE A 65 -0.23 9.24 0.50
CA PHE A 65 -0.44 8.85 1.89
C PHE A 65 0.48 9.58 2.87
N GLN A 66 1.59 10.13 2.39
CA GLN A 66 2.53 10.91 3.19
C GLN A 66 1.82 12.06 3.91
N GLY A 67 2.04 12.19 5.22
CA GLY A 67 1.46 13.27 6.03
C GLY A 67 -0.02 13.09 6.37
N LYS A 68 -0.70 12.05 5.86
CA LYS A 68 -2.09 11.75 6.23
C LYS A 68 -2.15 11.34 7.69
N LYS A 69 -3.20 11.79 8.39
CA LYS A 69 -3.46 11.44 9.79
C LYS A 69 -4.39 10.24 9.86
N VAL A 70 -4.04 9.30 10.73
CA VAL A 70 -4.84 8.12 11.05
C VAL A 70 -5.01 8.01 12.55
N VAL A 71 -6.14 7.49 12.99
CA VAL A 71 -6.51 7.38 14.41
C VAL A 71 -6.94 5.97 14.75
N ASN A 72 -6.40 5.42 15.84
CA ASN A 72 -6.97 4.20 16.41
C ASN A 72 -8.24 4.57 17.20
N LYS A 73 -9.40 4.09 16.74
CA LYS A 73 -10.70 4.43 17.35
C LYS A 73 -10.86 3.95 18.79
N GLN A 74 -10.09 2.95 19.23
CA GLN A 74 -10.19 2.40 20.58
C GLN A 74 -9.28 3.10 21.58
N THR A 75 -8.05 3.39 21.18
CA THR A 75 -7.03 3.97 22.06
C THR A 75 -6.95 5.49 21.94
N GLY A 76 -7.53 6.08 20.89
CA GLY A 76 -7.44 7.51 20.59
C GLY A 76 -6.08 7.96 20.05
N VAL A 77 -5.13 7.03 19.86
CA VAL A 77 -3.79 7.33 19.36
C VAL A 77 -3.88 7.83 17.92
N LYS A 78 -3.30 9.02 17.68
CA LYS A 78 -3.17 9.64 16.36
C LYS A 78 -1.76 9.47 15.82
N VAL A 79 -1.66 9.07 14.56
CA VAL A 79 -0.38 8.85 13.86
C VAL A 79 -0.42 9.61 12.56
N THR A 80 0.68 10.29 12.25
CA THR A 80 0.90 10.86 10.92
C THR A 80 1.68 9.83 10.11
N ILE A 81 1.16 9.44 8.95
CA ILE A 81 1.84 8.48 8.07
C ILE A 81 3.12 9.13 7.55
N ASN A 82 4.24 8.48 7.84
CA ASN A 82 5.54 8.80 7.30
C ASN A 82 6.09 7.56 6.60
N ILE A 83 6.13 7.58 5.27
CA ILE A 83 6.65 6.51 4.43
C ILE A 83 8.07 6.90 4.02
N PRO A 84 9.11 6.19 4.51
CA PRO A 84 10.49 6.49 4.12
C PRO A 84 10.73 6.32 2.61
N ASP A 85 11.58 7.18 2.04
CA ASP A 85 11.85 7.21 0.60
C ASP A 85 12.49 5.93 0.04
N ASP A 86 13.11 5.12 0.89
CA ASP A 86 13.74 3.85 0.55
C ASP A 86 12.76 2.66 0.62
N TYR A 87 11.51 2.88 1.04
CA TYR A 87 10.51 1.84 1.08
C TYR A 87 10.09 1.41 -0.33
N VAL A 88 9.80 0.12 -0.46
CA VAL A 88 9.26 -0.51 -1.66
C VAL A 88 7.77 -0.72 -1.48
N VAL A 89 7.00 -0.31 -2.48
CA VAL A 89 5.55 -0.56 -2.53
C VAL A 89 5.24 -1.90 -3.21
N SER A 90 4.28 -2.64 -2.66
CA SER A 90 3.65 -3.78 -3.31
C SER A 90 2.16 -3.87 -2.95
N VAL A 91 1.38 -4.57 -3.77
CA VAL A 91 0.00 -4.91 -3.39
C VAL A 91 0.04 -5.89 -2.20
N SER A 92 -0.88 -5.75 -1.26
CA SER A 92 -1.02 -6.69 -0.14
C SER A 92 -1.45 -8.08 -0.63
N ASP A 93 -1.02 -9.15 0.05
CA ASP A 93 -1.28 -10.55 -0.35
C ASP A 93 -2.77 -10.87 -0.62
N ASN A 94 -3.71 -10.18 0.04
CA ASN A 94 -5.15 -10.36 -0.15
C ASN A 94 -5.78 -9.46 -1.23
N GLY A 95 -4.97 -8.70 -1.97
CA GLY A 95 -5.42 -7.74 -2.99
C GLY A 95 -6.22 -6.55 -2.45
N LYS A 96 -6.22 -6.31 -1.13
CA LYS A 96 -7.08 -5.29 -0.47
C LYS A 96 -6.30 -4.14 0.16
N GLY A 97 -5.19 -3.75 -0.46
CA GLY A 97 -4.35 -2.67 0.04
C GLY A 97 -2.95 -2.66 -0.54
N LEU A 98 -2.12 -1.80 0.06
CA LEU A 98 -0.74 -1.57 -0.28
C LEU A 98 0.16 -1.81 0.93
N ASN A 99 1.29 -2.44 0.67
CA ASN A 99 2.37 -2.66 1.60
C ASN A 99 3.52 -1.73 1.21
N PHE A 100 3.96 -0.89 2.14
CA PHE A 100 5.19 -0.12 2.05
C PHE A 100 6.19 -0.74 3.03
N ARG A 101 7.21 -1.38 2.50
CA ARG A 101 8.18 -2.15 3.29
C ARG A 101 9.60 -1.60 3.09
N PRO A 102 10.46 -1.63 4.12
CA PRO A 102 11.88 -1.40 3.90
C PRO A 102 12.44 -2.50 2.98
N LYS A 103 13.61 -2.23 2.40
CA LYS A 103 14.37 -3.27 1.71
C LYS A 103 14.92 -4.27 2.74
N ILE A 104 14.14 -5.31 3.01
CA ILE A 104 14.49 -6.34 4.00
C ILE A 104 15.65 -7.23 3.51
N PRO A 105 16.71 -7.41 4.32
CA PRO A 105 17.74 -8.42 4.09
C PRO A 105 17.17 -9.85 4.05
N ILE A 106 17.91 -10.76 3.43
CA ILE A 106 17.55 -12.19 3.44
C ILE A 106 17.53 -12.70 4.88
N GLY A 107 16.43 -13.37 5.28
CA GLY A 107 16.25 -13.93 6.62
C GLY A 107 15.44 -13.06 7.58
N GLU A 108 15.14 -11.82 7.22
CA GLU A 108 14.28 -10.94 8.03
C GLU A 108 12.79 -11.25 7.86
N HIS A 109 12.00 -10.92 8.88
CA HIS A 109 10.56 -11.16 8.84
C HIS A 109 9.92 -10.29 7.75
N LYS A 110 9.06 -10.89 6.91
CA LYS A 110 8.47 -10.22 5.73
C LYS A 110 7.69 -8.94 6.01
N ASN A 111 7.22 -8.76 7.25
CA ASN A 111 6.49 -7.58 7.71
C ASN A 111 7.34 -6.62 8.56
N ALA A 112 8.65 -6.85 8.72
CA ALA A 112 9.52 -5.99 9.51
C ALA A 112 9.45 -4.54 9.02
N GLY A 113 9.08 -3.61 9.91
CA GLY A 113 8.94 -2.18 9.60
C GLY A 113 7.85 -1.84 8.57
N LEU A 114 6.95 -2.78 8.27
CA LEU A 114 5.91 -2.62 7.25
C LEU A 114 4.87 -1.57 7.66
N ILE A 115 4.59 -0.63 6.76
CA ILE A 115 3.38 0.20 6.79
C ILE A 115 2.40 -0.40 5.79
N ARG A 116 1.25 -0.84 6.26
CA ARG A 116 0.19 -1.39 5.42
C ARG A 116 -0.98 -0.42 5.37
N ILE A 117 -1.37 -0.01 4.17
CA ILE A 117 -2.54 0.83 3.92
C ILE A 117 -3.62 -0.05 3.30
N MET A 118 -4.76 -0.13 3.96
CA MET A 118 -5.84 -1.04 3.61
C MET A 118 -7.05 -0.31 3.08
N ASN A 119 -7.69 -0.97 2.11
CA ASN A 119 -8.91 -0.52 1.46
C ASN A 119 -10.05 -0.29 2.47
N PRO A 120 -10.98 0.64 2.17
CA PRO A 120 -12.29 0.71 2.78
C PRO A 120 -12.95 -0.64 3.06
N THR A 121 -13.48 -0.76 4.27
CA THR A 121 -14.35 -1.85 4.70
C THR A 121 -15.57 -1.29 5.39
N LYS A 122 -16.53 -2.15 5.75
CA LYS A 122 -17.72 -1.75 6.51
C LYS A 122 -17.36 -1.03 7.82
N ASP A 123 -16.32 -1.47 8.51
CA ASP A 123 -15.89 -0.91 9.81
C ASP A 123 -14.96 0.32 9.64
N TYR A 124 -14.33 0.41 8.47
CA TYR A 124 -13.37 1.46 8.10
C TYR A 124 -13.75 2.02 6.73
N PRO A 125 -14.78 2.88 6.63
CA PRO A 125 -15.32 3.32 5.33
C PRO A 125 -14.34 4.16 4.50
N LYS A 126 -13.31 4.73 5.13
CA LYS A 126 -12.20 5.45 4.48
C LYS A 126 -10.91 4.63 4.43
N GLY A 127 -10.97 3.34 4.79
CA GLY A 127 -9.79 2.48 4.95
C GLY A 127 -9.08 2.70 6.28
N TYR A 128 -7.94 2.02 6.42
CA TYR A 128 -7.11 2.09 7.62
C TYR A 128 -5.64 1.79 7.32
N ALA A 129 -4.76 2.21 8.23
CA ALA A 129 -3.35 1.86 8.24
C ALA A 129 -3.03 0.87 9.38
N VAL A 130 -2.02 0.03 9.16
CA VAL A 130 -1.41 -0.83 10.18
C VAL A 130 0.09 -0.64 10.09
N PHE A 131 0.73 -0.41 11.24
CA PHE A 131 2.17 -0.21 11.34
C PHE A 131 2.79 -1.41 12.04
N HIS A 132 3.91 -1.90 11.53
CA HIS A 132 4.61 -3.05 12.10
C HIS A 132 5.97 -2.64 12.66
N ASN A 133 6.36 -3.29 13.76
CA ASN A 133 7.69 -3.09 14.35
C ASN A 133 8.76 -3.82 13.51
N LYS A 134 10.03 -3.68 13.90
CA LYS A 134 11.16 -4.36 13.24
C LYS A 134 11.08 -5.90 13.27
N TYR A 135 10.25 -6.46 14.13
CA TYR A 135 10.01 -7.92 14.20
C TYR A 135 8.80 -8.35 13.35
N GLY A 136 8.12 -7.40 12.70
CA GLY A 136 6.95 -7.64 11.87
C GLY A 136 5.66 -7.88 12.63
N GLN A 137 5.57 -7.39 13.86
CA GLN A 137 4.36 -7.43 14.68
C GLN A 137 3.60 -6.08 14.59
N PRO A 138 2.27 -6.10 14.51
CA PRO A 138 1.47 -4.89 14.42
C PRO A 138 1.48 -4.10 15.74
N MET A 139 1.69 -2.79 15.65
CA MET A 139 1.96 -1.91 16.80
C MET A 139 0.71 -1.20 17.31
N LYS A 140 0.60 -1.09 18.65
CA LYS A 140 -0.49 -0.35 19.32
C LYS A 140 -0.29 1.16 19.28
N ASN A 141 0.95 1.64 19.32
CA ASN A 141 1.26 3.06 19.23
C ASN A 141 2.56 3.31 18.44
N PRO A 142 2.44 3.65 17.15
CA PRO A 142 3.58 3.88 16.28
C PRO A 142 4.52 5.01 16.65
N ASN A 143 4.07 5.95 17.48
CA ASN A 143 4.87 7.11 17.84
C ASN A 143 5.87 6.81 18.97
N ILE A 144 5.60 5.81 19.82
CA ILE A 144 6.35 5.62 21.08
C ILE A 144 6.59 4.16 21.46
N ASP A 145 5.93 3.19 20.83
CA ASP A 145 5.91 1.81 21.32
C ASP A 145 6.35 0.80 20.26
N THR A 146 7.11 -0.21 20.68
CA THR A 146 7.40 -1.41 19.89
C THR A 146 6.48 -2.58 20.24
N LYS A 147 5.59 -2.43 21.23
CA LYS A 147 4.70 -3.50 21.69
C LYS A 147 3.61 -3.79 20.68
N GLN A 148 3.37 -5.09 20.56
CA GLN A 148 2.22 -5.62 19.85
C GLN A 148 0.92 -5.27 20.58
N GLY A 149 -0.11 -4.93 19.79
CA GLY A 149 -1.47 -4.73 20.30
C GLY A 149 -2.40 -5.88 19.90
N THR A 150 -3.61 -5.86 20.44
CA THR A 150 -4.70 -6.68 19.88
C THR A 150 -5.05 -6.21 18.46
N ARG A 151 -5.84 -7.01 17.73
CA ARG A 151 -6.25 -6.66 16.37
C ARG A 151 -6.91 -5.28 16.32
N SER A 152 -7.75 -4.94 17.27
CA SER A 152 -8.50 -3.69 17.23
C SER A 152 -7.67 -2.47 17.67
N GLU A 153 -6.61 -2.68 18.46
CA GLU A 153 -5.68 -1.63 18.89
C GLU A 153 -4.60 -1.31 17.85
N THR A 154 -4.53 -2.06 16.76
CA THR A 154 -3.47 -1.94 15.73
C THR A 154 -3.96 -1.38 14.40
N HIS A 155 -5.27 -1.16 14.26
CA HIS A 155 -5.87 -0.59 13.04
C HIS A 155 -6.13 0.91 13.26
N PHE A 156 -5.57 1.75 12.39
CA PHE A 156 -5.68 3.20 12.48
C PHE A 156 -6.52 3.72 11.31
N ALA A 157 -7.73 4.16 11.57
CA ALA A 157 -8.66 4.64 10.56
C ALA A 157 -8.20 5.99 9.99
N PHE A 158 -8.38 6.20 8.69
CA PHE A 158 -8.27 7.55 8.11
C PHE A 158 -9.40 8.45 8.64
N GLU A 159 -9.05 9.68 9.04
CA GLU A 159 -10.00 10.70 9.53
C GLU A 159 -10.86 11.32 8.42
#